data_AF-F4P7G9-F1
#
_entry.id   AF-F4P7G9-F1
#
_cell.length_a   1.000
_cell.length_b   1.000
_cell.length_c   1.000
_cell.angle_alpha   90.00
_cell.angle_beta   90.00
_cell.angle_gamma   90.00
#
_symmetry.space_group_name_H-M   'P 1'
#
loop_
_entity.id
_entity.type
_entity.pdbx_description
1 polymer ?
#
loop_
_entity_poly.entity_id
_entity_poly.type
_entity_poly.pdbx_seq_one_letter_code
_entity_poly.pdbx_strand_id
1 'polypeptide(L)' 'MDQRFTKLYRRKANLHHYLDYMEQQEFIEARESLQSTIKEYQQLETSARPISKK' A
#
# COMPACT_ATOMS: atom_id res chain seq x y z
N MET A 1 5.87 -4.32 1.74
CA MET A 1 5.28 -4.15 0.39
C MET A 1 5.70 -2.83 -0.25
N ASP A 2 5.54 -1.72 0.46
CA ASP A 2 5.80 -0.36 -0.03
C ASP A 2 7.17 -0.13 -0.70
N GLN A 3 8.26 -0.61 -0.09
CA GLN A 3 9.62 -0.44 -0.64
C GLN A 3 9.85 -1.16 -1.98
N ARG A 4 9.24 -2.35 -2.17
CA ARG A 4 9.39 -3.13 -3.42
C ARG A 4 8.65 -2.46 -4.57
N PHE A 5 7.40 -2.08 -4.33
CA PHE A 5 6.59 -1.34 -5.29
C PHE A 5 7.27 -0.03 -5.69
N THR A 6 7.67 0.78 -4.70
CA THR A 6 8.33 2.06 -4.94
C THR A 6 9.63 1.90 -5.73
N LYS A 7 10.44 0.87 -5.47
CA LYS A 7 11.67 0.59 -6.23
C LYS A 7 11.37 0.29 -7.71
N LEU A 8 10.38 -0.54 -7.99
CA LEU A 8 10.02 -0.94 -9.36
C LEU A 8 9.35 0.20 -10.13
N TYR A 9 8.39 0.88 -9.49
CA TYR A 9 7.65 1.99 -10.06
C TYR A 9 8.57 3.16 -10.41
N ARG A 10 9.53 3.51 -9.54
CA ARG A 10 10.54 4.56 -9.83
C ARG A 10 11.41 4.25 -11.04
N ARG A 11 11.67 2.96 -11.30
CA ARG A 11 12.44 2.50 -12.47
C ARG A 11 11.57 2.32 -13.72
N LYS A 12 10.26 2.61 -13.64
CA LYS A 12 9.26 2.34 -14.67
C LYS A 12 9.30 0.88 -15.15
N ALA A 13 9.69 -0.04 -14.27
CA ALA A 13 9.83 -1.45 -14.61
C ALA A 13 8.45 -2.03 -14.93
N ASN A 14 8.30 -2.57 -16.15
CA ASN A 14 7.04 -3.11 -16.68
C ASN A 14 5.87 -2.13 -16.73
N LEU A 15 6.08 -0.83 -16.45
CA LEU A 15 5.01 0.15 -16.31
C LEU A 15 4.19 0.28 -17.60
N HIS A 16 4.86 0.26 -18.75
CA HIS A 16 4.23 0.40 -20.07
C HIS A 16 3.21 -0.72 -20.39
N HIS A 17 3.37 -1.93 -19.84
CA HIS A 17 2.41 -3.01 -20.05
C HIS A 17 1.04 -2.74 -19.43
N TYR A 18 0.99 -1.81 -18.47
CA TYR A 18 -0.23 -1.46 -17.77
C TYR A 18 -0.83 -0.16 -18.30
N LEU A 19 -0.01 0.79 -18.77
CA LEU A 19 -0.47 2.11 -19.20
C LEU A 19 -1.43 2.10 -20.41
N ASP A 20 -1.51 0.98 -21.15
CA ASP A 20 -2.50 0.78 -22.22
C ASP A 20 -3.92 0.55 -21.68
N TYR A 21 -4.04 0.16 -20.40
CA TYR A 21 -5.29 -0.25 -19.77
C TYR A 21 -5.63 0.55 -18.50
N MET A 22 -4.67 1.30 -17.96
CA MET A 22 -4.84 2.08 -16.74
C MET A 22 -4.01 3.37 -16.76
N GLU A 23 -4.54 4.41 -16.14
CA GLU A 23 -3.85 5.67 -15.98
C GLU A 23 -2.74 5.56 -14.94
N GLN A 24 -1.71 6.38 -15.12
CA GLN A 24 -0.58 6.40 -14.19
C GLN A 24 -1.00 6.77 -12.75
N GLN A 25 -2.06 7.59 -12.62
CA GLN A 25 -2.61 8.04 -11.35
C GLN A 25 -3.24 6.89 -10.55
N GLU A 26 -3.84 5.90 -11.22
CA GLU A 26 -4.48 4.74 -10.57
C GLU A 26 -3.48 3.91 -9.76
N PHE A 27 -2.20 3.89 -10.13
CA PHE A 27 -1.15 3.27 -9.33
C PHE A 27 -0.92 3.96 -8.00
N ILE A 28 -1.04 5.29 -7.97
CA ILE A 28 -0.84 6.10 -6.78
C ILE A 28 -2.04 5.94 -5.86
N GLU A 29 -3.24 6.02 -6.41
CA GLU A 29 -4.50 5.81 -5.68
C GLU A 29 -4.58 4.41 -5.06
N ALA A 30 -4.24 3.37 -5.82
CA ALA A 30 -4.20 2.00 -5.30
C ALA A 30 -3.18 1.85 -4.16
N ARG A 31 -2.04 2.55 -4.23
CA ARG A 31 -1.04 2.55 -3.17
C ARG A 31 -1.55 3.26 -1.91
N GLU A 32 -2.18 4.42 -2.05
CA GLU A 32 -2.75 5.17 -0.93
C GLU A 32 -3.87 4.38 -0.26
N SER A 33 -4.75 3.77 -1.03
CA SER A 33 -5.80 2.86 -0.55
C SER A 33 -5.21 1.71 0.28
N LEU A 34 -4.20 1.02 -0.26
CA LEU A 34 -3.51 -0.06 0.46
C LEU A 34 -2.85 0.42 1.76
N GLN A 35 -2.24 1.61 1.75
CA GLN A 35 -1.64 2.21 2.95
C GLN A 35 -2.70 2.55 4.00
N SER A 36 -3.88 3.04 3.61
CA SER A 36 -5.01 3.26 4.51
C SER A 36 -5.45 1.97 5.19
N THR A 37 -5.67 0.92 4.39
CA THR A 37 -6.07 -0.39 4.93
C THR A 37 -5.06 -0.93 5.94
N ILE A 38 -3.75 -0.88 5.63
CA ILE A 38 -2.70 -1.32 6.57
C ILE A 38 -2.78 -0.52 7.88
N LYS A 39 -2.96 0.80 7.79
CA LYS A 39 -3.06 1.68 8.97
C LYS A 39 -4.28 1.35 9.82
N GLU A 40 -5.42 1.07 9.21
CA GLU A 40 -6.64 0.66 9.92
C GLU A 40 -6.42 -0.63 10.72
N TYR A 41 -5.79 -1.65 10.13
CA TYR A 41 -5.45 -2.88 10.85
C TYR A 41 -4.46 -2.63 12.00
N GLN A 42 -3.46 -1.77 11.81
CA GLN A 42 -2.51 -1.41 12.87
C GLN A 42 -3.19 -0.66 14.04
N GLN A 43 -4.15 0.21 13.73
CA GLN A 43 -4.96 0.91 14.73
C GLN A 43 -5.83 -0.06 15.51
N LEU A 44 -6.44 -1.03 14.83
CA LEU A 44 -7.21 -2.09 15.47
C LEU A 44 -6.34 -2.97 16.36
N GLU A 45 -5.14 -3.37 15.91
CA GLU A 45 -4.21 -4.15 16.75
C GLU A 45 -3.81 -3.37 18.02
N THR A 46 -3.55 -2.07 17.88
CA THR A 46 -3.20 -1.20 19.00
C THR A 46 -4.36 -1.02 19.97
N SER A 47 -5.59 -0.87 19.45
CA SER A 47 -6.80 -0.67 20.25
C SER A 47 -7.31 -1.98 20.87
N ALA A 48 -7.07 -3.12 20.21
CA ALA A 48 -7.47 -4.45 20.64
C ALA A 48 -6.44 -5.14 21.55
N ARG A 49 -5.43 -4.43 22.06
CA ARG A 49 -4.65 -4.87 23.24
C ARG A 49 -5.29 -4.29 24.52
N PRO A 50 -6.35 -4.90 25.09
CA PRO A 50 -6.61 -4.70 26.49
C PRO A 50 -5.51 -5.44 27.25
N ILE A 51 -4.76 -4.69 28.06
CA ILE A 51 -4.12 -5.02 29.34
C ILE A 51 -4.35 -6.47 29.83
N SER A 52 -3.81 -7.49 29.15
CA SER A 52 -3.54 -8.78 29.78
C SER A 52 -2.14 -8.67 30.37
N LYS A 53 -2.05 -7.90 31.47
CA LYS A 53 -0.91 -7.98 32.36
C LYS A 53 -1.03 -9.31 33.08
N LYS A 54 -0.02 -10.16 32.88
CA LYS A 54 0.33 -11.31 33.72
C LYS A 54 0.38 -10.92 35.19
#